data_AF-X1LWJ2-F1
#
_entry.id   AF-X1LWJ2-F1
#
_cell.length_a   1.000
_cell.length_b   1.000
_cell.length_c   1.000
_cell.angle_alpha   90.00
_cell.angle_beta   90.00
_cell.angle_gamma   90.00
#
_symmetry.space_group_name_H-M   'P 1'
#
loop_
_entity.id
_entity.type
_entity.pdbx_description
1 polymer ?
#
loop_
_entity_poly.entity_id
_entity_poly.type
_entity_poly.pdbx_seq_one_letter_code
_entity_poly.pdbx_strand_id
1 'polypeptide(L)'
;DPELLRGVARAYQKGLYFTLCNPEAATDIVLKQFPSIDVSWEGAVPVIEARIDMSLGRTEEDREKFVYENPIGKMYEDRWEKNVQEALNAEVISEEIPIDRIYTNDFLDENIDYDEIQEEAAAYEFQVRDQYQK
;
A
#
# COMPACT_ATOMS: atom_id res chain seq x y z
N ASP A 1 -21.09 7.88 4.18
CA ASP A 1 -21.64 6.51 4.17
C ASP A 1 -20.59 5.58 4.82
N PRO A 2 -20.74 5.22 6.11
CA PRO A 2 -19.73 4.43 6.83
C PRO A 2 -19.50 3.04 6.26
N GLU A 3 -20.55 2.36 5.78
CA GLU A 3 -20.42 1.00 5.25
C GLU A 3 -19.66 0.98 3.93
N LEU A 4 -19.91 1.98 3.07
CA LEU A 4 -19.10 2.18 1.87
C LEU A 4 -17.62 2.39 2.22
N LEU A 5 -17.33 3.20 3.25
CA LEU A 5 -15.95 3.46 3.69
C LEU A 5 -15.27 2.22 4.25
N ARG A 6 -15.99 1.36 4.99
CA ARG A 6 -15.47 0.05 5.43
C ARG A 6 -15.13 -0.84 4.23
N GLY A 7 -16.01 -0.89 3.23
CA GLY A 7 -15.77 -1.64 2.00
C GLY A 7 -14.53 -1.14 1.24
N VAL A 8 -14.36 0.18 1.13
CA VAL A 8 -13.18 0.79 0.51
C VAL A 8 -11.91 0.52 1.31
N ALA A 9 -11.95 0.68 2.63
CA ALA A 9 -10.80 0.41 3.51
C ALA A 9 -10.36 -1.05 3.41
N ARG A 10 -11.30 -2.00 3.47
CA ARG A 10 -11.03 -3.44 3.28
C ARG A 10 -10.41 -3.72 1.93
N ALA A 11 -10.97 -3.18 0.84
CA ALA A 11 -10.42 -3.37 -0.50
C ALA A 11 -9.01 -2.81 -0.63
N TYR A 12 -8.75 -1.65 0.00
CA TYR A 12 -7.42 -1.05 0.04
C TYR A 12 -6.42 -1.92 0.82
N GLN A 13 -6.82 -2.44 1.98
CA GLN A 13 -6.01 -3.39 2.77
C GLN A 13 -5.69 -4.66 1.96
N LYS A 14 -6.68 -5.27 1.29
CA LYS A 14 -6.45 -6.43 0.41
C LYS A 14 -5.46 -6.10 -0.71
N GLY A 15 -5.62 -4.95 -1.36
CA GLY A 15 -4.75 -4.52 -2.47
C GLY A 15 -3.30 -4.26 -2.06
N LEU A 16 -3.07 -3.67 -0.88
CA LEU A 16 -1.72 -3.51 -0.33
C LEU A 16 -1.05 -4.86 -0.09
N TYR A 17 -1.78 -5.82 0.49
CA TYR A 17 -1.23 -7.14 0.77
C TYR A 17 -0.99 -7.94 -0.50
N PHE A 18 -1.93 -7.92 -1.45
CA PHE A 18 -1.77 -8.52 -2.78
C PHE A 18 -0.50 -8.01 -3.46
N THR A 19 -0.24 -6.71 -3.38
CA THR A 19 0.96 -6.09 -3.96
C THR A 19 2.24 -6.62 -3.32
N LEU A 20 2.24 -6.81 -1.99
CA LEU A 20 3.35 -7.45 -1.29
C LEU A 20 3.54 -8.91 -1.75
N CYS A 21 2.46 -9.68 -1.89
CA CYS A 21 2.51 -11.09 -2.28
C CYS A 21 2.97 -11.30 -3.73
N ASN A 22 2.58 -10.39 -4.65
CA ASN A 22 2.94 -10.51 -6.06
C ASN A 22 3.18 -9.12 -6.71
N PRO A 23 4.41 -8.57 -6.55
CA PRO A 23 4.78 -7.29 -7.16
C PRO A 23 4.69 -7.29 -8.69
N GLU A 24 4.94 -8.43 -9.34
CA GLU A 24 4.80 -8.59 -10.79
C GLU A 24 3.34 -8.47 -11.23
N ALA A 25 2.40 -9.13 -10.55
CA ALA A 25 0.97 -9.00 -10.84
C ALA A 25 0.48 -7.56 -10.62
N ALA A 26 0.91 -6.91 -9.53
CA ALA A 26 0.61 -5.50 -9.31
C ALA A 26 1.16 -4.61 -10.44
N THR A 27 2.35 -4.92 -10.95
CA THR A 27 2.94 -4.25 -12.12
C THR A 27 2.07 -4.43 -13.37
N ASP A 28 1.61 -5.65 -13.66
CA ASP A 28 0.70 -5.96 -14.77
C ASP A 28 -0.58 -5.13 -14.69
N ILE A 29 -1.21 -5.10 -13.51
CA ILE A 29 -2.44 -4.35 -13.26
C ILE A 29 -2.24 -2.85 -13.52
N VAL A 30 -1.14 -2.27 -13.02
CA VAL A 30 -0.83 -0.85 -13.22
C VAL A 30 -0.58 -0.54 -14.69
N LEU A 31 0.23 -1.33 -15.39
CA LEU A 31 0.55 -1.10 -16.80
C LEU A 31 -0.66 -1.35 -17.72
N LYS A 32 -1.56 -2.25 -17.34
CA LYS A 32 -2.84 -2.43 -18.02
C LYS A 32 -3.75 -1.21 -17.84
N GLN A 33 -3.81 -0.66 -16.62
CA GLN A 33 -4.64 0.50 -16.30
C GLN A 33 -4.09 1.80 -16.94
N PHE A 34 -2.76 1.91 -17.06
CA PHE A 34 -2.07 3.09 -17.57
C PHE A 34 -1.13 2.72 -18.74
N PRO A 35 -1.67 2.31 -19.91
CA PRO A 35 -0.87 1.81 -21.03
C PRO A 35 -0.01 2.87 -21.72
N SER A 36 -0.14 4.15 -21.33
CA SER A 36 0.69 5.23 -21.82
C SER A 36 2.07 5.31 -21.15
N ILE A 37 2.31 4.55 -20.08
CA ILE A 37 3.61 4.52 -19.39
C ILE A 37 4.61 3.78 -20.29
N ASP A 38 5.62 4.50 -20.78
CA ASP A 38 6.70 3.92 -21.58
C ASP A 38 7.83 3.43 -20.67
N VAL A 39 7.81 2.14 -20.35
CA VAL A 39 8.78 1.47 -19.49
C VAL A 39 8.94 0.02 -19.94
N SER A 40 10.07 -0.63 -19.65
CA SER A 40 10.18 -2.08 -19.78
C SER A 40 9.64 -2.78 -18.54
N TRP A 41 9.31 -4.05 -18.65
CA TRP A 41 8.90 -4.87 -17.51
C TRP A 41 9.96 -4.88 -16.41
N GLU A 42 11.22 -5.08 -16.81
CA GLU A 42 12.38 -5.05 -15.90
C GLU A 42 12.60 -3.68 -15.25
N GLY A 43 12.15 -2.60 -15.89
CA GLY A 43 12.16 -1.25 -15.29
C GLY A 43 10.98 -0.98 -14.37
N ALA A 44 9.83 -1.62 -14.59
CA ALA A 44 8.59 -1.36 -13.87
C ALA A 44 8.48 -2.14 -12.55
N VAL A 45 8.83 -3.43 -12.56
CA VAL A 45 8.74 -4.28 -11.36
C VAL A 45 9.53 -3.70 -10.17
N PRO A 46 10.79 -3.26 -10.34
CA PRO A 46 11.56 -2.69 -9.22
C PRO A 46 10.95 -1.40 -8.64
N VAL A 47 10.15 -0.67 -9.42
CA VAL A 47 9.45 0.53 -8.90
C VAL A 47 8.33 0.12 -7.94
N ILE A 48 7.61 -0.97 -8.24
CA ILE A 48 6.60 -1.53 -7.33
C ILE A 48 7.28 -2.11 -6.09
N GLU A 49 8.39 -2.83 -6.24
CA GLU A 49 9.18 -3.33 -5.10
C GLU A 49 9.70 -2.21 -4.21
N ALA A 50 10.23 -1.13 -4.80
CA ALA A 50 10.66 0.05 -4.06
C ALA A 50 9.49 0.73 -3.32
N ARG A 51 8.28 0.71 -3.90
CA ARG A 51 7.08 1.22 -3.24
C ARG A 51 6.68 0.34 -2.05
N ILE A 52 6.81 -0.97 -2.15
CA ILE A 52 6.62 -1.92 -1.03
C ILE A 52 7.61 -1.58 0.08
N ASP A 53 8.90 -1.44 -0.25
CA ASP A 53 9.95 -1.07 0.71
C ASP A 53 9.65 0.22 1.47
N MET A 54 9.19 1.24 0.75
CA MET A 54 8.81 2.53 1.36
C MET A 54 7.59 2.43 2.27
N SER A 55 6.69 1.49 2.00
CA SER A 55 5.40 1.39 2.69
C SER A 55 5.45 0.41 3.88
N LEU A 56 6.18 -0.70 3.72
CA LEU A 56 6.16 -1.86 4.63
C LEU A 56 7.54 -2.15 5.25
N GLY A 57 8.60 -1.48 4.79
CA GLY A 57 9.97 -1.73 5.22
C GLY A 57 10.77 -2.60 4.25
N ARG A 58 12.10 -2.51 4.36
CA ARG A 58 13.06 -3.08 3.39
C ARG A 58 13.49 -4.50 3.73
N THR A 59 13.40 -4.89 5.00
CA THR A 59 13.80 -6.23 5.43
C THR A 59 12.60 -7.15 5.54
N GLU A 60 12.83 -8.45 5.42
CA GLU A 60 11.77 -9.45 5.64
C GLU A 60 11.20 -9.34 7.05
N GLU A 61 12.06 -9.08 8.05
CA GLU A 61 11.63 -8.85 9.43
C GLU A 61 10.72 -7.62 9.55
N ASP A 62 11.01 -6.51 8.85
CA ASP A 62 10.12 -5.34 8.85
C ASP A 62 8.76 -5.68 8.23
N ARG A 63 8.77 -6.45 7.14
CA ARG A 63 7.55 -6.87 6.43
C ARG A 63 6.72 -7.84 7.25
N GLU A 64 7.35 -8.84 7.89
CA GLU A 64 6.69 -9.76 8.81
C GLU A 64 6.08 -9.01 10.00
N LYS A 65 6.81 -8.08 10.61
CA LYS A 65 6.24 -7.21 11.67
C LYS A 65 5.09 -6.36 11.15
N PHE A 66 5.15 -5.90 9.91
CA PHE A 66 4.06 -5.13 9.31
C PHE A 66 2.83 -5.97 8.98
N VAL A 67 2.99 -7.26 8.69
CA VAL A 67 1.89 -8.17 8.34
C VAL A 67 1.26 -8.80 9.59
N TYR A 68 2.07 -9.21 10.55
CA TYR A 68 1.63 -10.03 11.69
C TYR A 68 1.53 -9.27 13.02
N GLU A 69 2.36 -8.23 13.23
CA GLU A 69 2.31 -7.44 14.47
C GLU A 69 1.52 -6.14 14.32
N ASN A 70 1.23 -5.76 13.07
CA ASN A 70 0.58 -4.51 12.72
C ASN A 70 -0.53 -4.77 11.69
N PRO A 71 -1.75 -4.25 11.88
CA PRO A 71 -2.77 -4.36 10.85
C PRO A 71 -2.31 -3.60 9.59
N ILE A 72 -2.35 -4.27 8.44
CA ILE A 72 -2.05 -3.61 7.16
C ILE A 72 -2.96 -2.39 6.97
N GLY A 73 -2.38 -1.27 6.54
CA GLY A 73 -3.10 -0.01 6.35
C GLY A 73 -3.33 0.80 7.64
N LYS A 74 -2.91 0.33 8.81
CA LYS A 74 -2.99 1.09 10.06
C LYS A 74 -2.14 2.35 10.02
N MET A 75 -2.75 3.45 10.45
CA MET A 75 -2.05 4.71 10.69
C MET A 75 -1.65 4.81 12.17
N TYR A 76 -0.50 5.43 12.44
CA TYR A 76 0.06 5.53 13.78
C TYR A 76 0.15 6.99 14.22
N GLU A 77 -0.28 7.24 15.45
CA GLU A 77 -0.42 8.58 16.02
C GLU A 77 0.96 9.24 16.12
N ASP A 78 1.94 8.56 16.71
CA ASP A 78 3.32 9.02 16.88
C ASP A 78 3.99 9.45 15.56
N ARG A 79 3.72 8.73 14.46
CA ARG A 79 4.23 9.08 13.13
C ARG A 79 3.59 10.34 12.58
N TRP A 80 2.28 10.52 12.81
CA TRP A 80 1.56 11.71 12.37
C TRP A 80 1.87 12.93 13.23
N GLU A 81 2.01 12.77 14.55
CA GLU A 81 2.49 13.81 15.46
C GLU A 81 3.85 14.34 14.99
N LYS A 82 4.79 13.43 14.66
CA LYS A 82 6.08 13.82 14.11
C LYS A 82 5.92 14.60 12.80
N ASN A 83 5.08 14.14 11.87
CA ASN A 83 4.86 14.85 10.61
C ASN A 83 4.28 16.26 10.81
N VAL A 84 3.32 16.43 11.72
CA VAL A 84 2.75 17.75 12.08
C VAL A 84 3.83 18.65 12.66
N GLN A 85 4.65 18.13 13.59
CA GLN A 85 5.72 18.89 14.20
C GLN A 85 6.79 19.33 13.19
N GLU A 86 7.18 18.45 12.27
CA GLU A 86 8.13 18.82 11.22
C GLU A 86 7.54 19.83 10.24
N ALA A 87 6.24 19.74 9.92
CA ALA A 87 5.56 20.74 9.09
C ALA A 87 5.48 22.12 9.76
N LEU A 88 5.32 22.16 11.08
CA LEU A 88 5.41 23.40 11.87
C LEU A 88 6.84 23.97 11.85
N ASN A 89 7.85 23.12 12.11
CA ASN A 89 9.25 23.53 12.13
C ASN A 89 9.71 24.07 10.77
N ALA A 90 9.20 23.51 9.69
CA ALA A 90 9.45 23.95 8.32
C ALA A 90 8.59 25.13 7.87
N GLU A 91 7.74 25.69 8.76
CA GLU A 91 6.82 26.80 8.49
C GLU A 91 5.84 26.51 7.33
N VAL A 92 5.56 25.24 7.03
CA VAL A 92 4.58 24.81 6.01
C VAL A 92 3.15 24.99 6.51
N ILE A 93 2.95 24.80 7.82
CA ILE A 93 1.70 25.09 8.52
C ILE A 93 1.99 26.09 9.65
N SER A 94 1.01 26.93 9.97
CA SER A 94 1.15 27.99 10.98
C SER A 94 0.65 27.60 12.38
N GLU A 95 -0.10 26.50 12.48
CA GLU A 95 -0.67 25.99 13.72
C GLU A 95 -0.73 24.46 13.70
N GLU A 96 -0.75 23.86 14.88
CA GLU A 96 -0.84 22.41 15.05
C GLU A 96 -2.19 21.89 14.54
N ILE A 97 -2.17 20.78 13.80
CA ILE A 97 -3.38 20.11 13.33
C ILE A 97 -3.67 18.93 14.29
N PRO A 98 -4.83 18.90 14.97
CA PRO A 98 -5.21 17.76 15.80
C PRO A 98 -5.22 16.45 15.01
N ILE A 99 -4.64 15.38 15.57
CA ILE A 99 -4.45 14.11 14.86
C ILE A 99 -5.76 13.45 14.44
N ASP A 100 -6.80 13.57 15.27
CA ASP A 100 -8.16 13.08 15.00
C ASP A 100 -8.85 13.77 13.80
N ARG A 101 -8.28 14.90 13.33
CA ARG A 101 -8.70 15.59 12.10
C ARG A 101 -7.87 15.19 10.88
N ILE A 102 -6.80 14.41 11.05
CA ILE A 102 -5.89 13.97 9.98
C ILE A 102 -6.29 12.58 9.49
N TYR A 103 -6.50 11.63 10.40
CA TYR A 103 -6.87 10.27 10.05
C TYR A 103 -7.77 9.61 11.11
N THR A 104 -8.42 8.52 10.73
CA THR A 104 -9.03 7.56 11.67
C THR A 104 -8.72 6.13 11.22
N ASN A 105 -8.60 5.23 12.19
CA ASN A 105 -8.48 3.78 11.96
C ASN A 105 -9.83 3.05 12.11
N ASP A 106 -10.93 3.75 12.38
CA ASP A 106 -12.24 3.14 12.70
C ASP A 106 -12.84 2.27 11.58
N PHE A 107 -12.32 2.39 10.36
CA PHE A 107 -12.78 1.68 9.18
C PHE A 107 -11.90 0.47 8.81
N LEU A 108 -10.78 0.27 9.48
CA LEU A 108 -9.90 -0.87 9.21
C LEU A 108 -10.62 -2.18 9.52
N ASP A 109 -10.38 -3.17 8.68
CA ASP A 109 -10.74 -4.54 8.97
C ASP A 109 -9.56 -5.25 9.65
N GLU A 110 -9.81 -5.75 10.85
CA GLU A 110 -8.83 -6.52 11.64
C GLU A 110 -8.87 -8.01 11.31
N ASN A 111 -9.83 -8.46 10.48
CA ASN A 111 -10.06 -9.86 10.14
C ASN A 111 -9.87 -10.12 8.63
N ILE A 112 -8.90 -9.44 8.01
CA ILE A 112 -8.50 -9.72 6.63
C ILE A 112 -8.07 -11.19 6.53
N ASP A 113 -8.63 -11.92 5.57
CA ASP A 113 -8.18 -13.26 5.20
C ASP A 113 -6.94 -13.14 4.31
N TYR A 114 -5.77 -13.28 4.92
CA TYR A 114 -4.50 -13.16 4.22
C TYR A 114 -4.20 -14.38 3.33
N ASP A 115 -4.70 -15.56 3.69
CA ASP A 115 -4.48 -16.78 2.91
C ASP A 115 -5.25 -16.69 1.58
N GLU A 116 -6.50 -16.22 1.60
CA GLU A 116 -7.28 -15.97 0.38
C GLU A 116 -6.52 -15.04 -0.58
N ILE A 117 -5.93 -13.97 -0.06
CA ILE A 117 -5.20 -12.99 -0.90
C ILE A 117 -3.91 -13.59 -1.46
N GLN A 118 -3.19 -14.39 -0.69
CA GLN A 118 -2.00 -15.10 -1.18
C GLN A 118 -2.34 -16.06 -2.31
N GLU A 119 -3.45 -16.80 -2.17
CA GLU A 119 -3.94 -17.70 -3.21
C GLU A 119 -4.35 -16.93 -4.47
N GLU A 120 -5.10 -15.83 -4.32
CA GLU A 120 -5.47 -14.95 -5.44
C GLU A 120 -4.21 -14.38 -6.15
N ALA A 121 -3.21 -13.95 -5.38
CA ALA A 121 -1.96 -13.41 -5.90
C ALA A 121 -1.14 -14.45 -6.66
N ALA A 122 -1.07 -15.68 -6.14
CA ALA A 122 -0.37 -16.79 -6.78
C ALA A 122 -1.08 -17.28 -8.06
N ALA A 123 -2.41 -17.22 -8.08
CA ALA A 123 -3.23 -17.62 -9.23
C ALA A 123 -3.37 -16.53 -10.32
N TYR A 124 -2.74 -15.36 -10.14
CA TYR A 124 -2.91 -14.25 -11.07
C TYR A 124 -2.39 -14.59 -12.48
N GLU A 125 -3.26 -14.40 -13.48
CA GLU A 125 -2.92 -14.54 -14.89
C GLU A 125 -2.52 -13.18 -15.48
N PHE A 126 -1.26 -13.09 -15.94
CA PHE A 126 -0.71 -11.88 -16.56
C PHE A 126 -1.43 -11.55 -17.87
N GLN A 127 -1.78 -10.27 -18.05
CA GLN A 127 -2.61 -9.82 -19.16
C GLN A 127 -1.84 -8.98 -20.17
N VAL A 128 -0.84 -8.21 -19.72
CA VAL A 128 -0.09 -7.28 -20.57
C VAL A 128 1.43 -7.45 -20.48
N ARG A 129 1.95 -8.26 -19.55
CA ARG A 129 3.38 -8.53 -19.36
C ARG A 129 4.20 -8.65 -20.65
N ASP A 130 3.70 -9.41 -21.63
CA ASP A 130 4.41 -9.66 -22.89
C ASP A 130 4.59 -8.39 -23.75
N GLN A 131 3.70 -7.41 -23.60
CA GLN A 131 3.76 -6.13 -24.31
C GLN A 131 4.90 -5.23 -23.81
N TYR A 132 5.47 -5.56 -22.66
CA TYR A 132 6.50 -4.77 -21.97
C TYR A 132 7.87 -5.46 -21.90
N GLN A 133 8.08 -6.58 -22.60
CA GLN A 133 9.37 -7.31 -22.66
C GLN A 133 10.42 -6.67 -23.59
N LYS A 134 10.44 -5.32 -23.66
CA LYS A 134 11.32 -4.56 -24.56
C LYS A 134 12.80 -4.66 -24.20
#